data_AF-A0A7Y0KL96-F1
#
_entry.id   AF-A0A7Y0KL96-F1
#
_cell.length_a   1.000
_cell.length_b   1.000
_cell.length_c   1.000
_cell.angle_alpha   90.00
_cell.angle_beta   90.00
_cell.angle_gamma   90.00
#
_symmetry.space_group_name_H-M   'P 1'
#
loop_
_entity.id
_entity.type
_entity.pdbx_description
1 polymer ?
#
loop_
_entity_poly.entity_id
_entity_poly.type
_entity_poly.pdbx_seq_one_letter_code
_entity_poly.pdbx_strand_id
1 'polypeptide(L)'
;MTSRDSAERSRSSEPADARRGHIAPTPSDADEARADREMADAERAVAQGAASEEQAALVGKISDARTHEERRRLWIGGLAS
;
A
#
# COMPACT_ATOMS: atom_id res chain seq x y z
N MET A 1 -8.42 -54.71 -16.85
CA MET A 1 -7.31 -53.97 -16.20
C MET A 1 -7.56 -52.49 -16.40
N THR A 2 -7.48 -51.72 -15.32
CA THR A 2 -8.07 -50.39 -15.12
C THR A 2 -7.23 -49.26 -15.70
N SER A 3 -7.73 -48.57 -16.72
CA SER A 3 -7.22 -47.26 -17.14
C SER A 3 -7.80 -46.18 -16.22
N ARG A 4 -7.14 -45.98 -15.08
CA ARG A 4 -7.52 -44.98 -14.07
C ARG A 4 -6.26 -44.31 -13.55
N ASP A 5 -5.58 -43.55 -14.39
CA ASP A 5 -4.54 -42.63 -13.91
C ASP A 5 -4.22 -41.59 -14.99
N SER A 6 -5.07 -40.57 -15.13
CA SER A 6 -4.72 -39.35 -15.87
C SER A 6 -5.22 -38.10 -15.13
N ALA A 7 -5.43 -38.25 -13.83
CA ALA A 7 -5.73 -37.16 -12.92
C ALA A 7 -4.44 -36.69 -12.21
N GLU A 8 -3.35 -36.46 -12.95
CA GLU A 8 -2.26 -35.60 -12.46
C GLU A 8 -2.70 -34.14 -12.57
N ARG A 9 -3.68 -33.85 -11.74
CA ARG A 9 -4.12 -32.53 -11.35
C ARG A 9 -2.99 -31.92 -10.54
N SER A 10 -2.51 -30.77 -11.00
CA SER A 10 -2.03 -29.69 -10.14
C SER A 10 -0.80 -29.97 -9.29
N ARG A 11 0.37 -29.64 -9.82
CA ARG A 11 1.45 -29.04 -9.02
C ARG A 11 1.90 -27.75 -9.71
N SER A 12 0.98 -26.78 -9.75
CA SER A 12 1.40 -25.38 -9.76
C SER A 12 2.30 -25.21 -8.56
N SER A 13 3.56 -24.88 -8.83
CA SER A 13 4.59 -24.58 -7.85
C SER A 13 4.11 -23.38 -7.04
N GLU A 14 3.42 -23.65 -5.92
CA GLU A 14 3.21 -22.64 -4.90
C GLU A 14 4.60 -22.18 -4.43
N PRO A 15 4.88 -20.86 -4.40
CA PRO A 15 6.17 -20.36 -3.96
C PRO A 15 6.43 -20.78 -2.51
N ALA A 16 7.70 -20.91 -2.12
CA ALA A 16 8.10 -21.56 -0.86
C ALA A 16 7.53 -20.89 0.42
N ASP A 17 7.02 -19.67 0.30
CA ASP A 17 6.38 -18.85 1.33
C ASP A 17 4.83 -18.88 1.28
N ALA A 18 4.23 -19.60 0.34
CA ALA A 18 2.78 -19.80 0.25
C ALA A 18 2.30 -20.72 1.38
N ARG A 19 2.07 -20.14 2.56
CA ARG A 19 1.27 -20.77 3.61
C ARG A 19 -0.20 -20.57 3.27
N ARG A 20 -1.00 -21.62 3.42
CA ARG A 20 -2.46 -21.56 3.25
C ARG A 20 -3.04 -20.44 4.13
N GLY A 21 -3.53 -19.37 3.51
CA GLY A 21 -4.07 -18.18 4.19
C GLY A 21 -3.10 -17.01 4.36
N HIS A 22 -1.84 -17.15 3.93
CA HIS A 22 -0.85 -16.09 3.88
C HIS A 22 -0.73 -15.59 2.43
N ILE A 23 -1.13 -14.35 2.19
CA ILE A 23 -0.87 -13.65 0.94
C ILE A 23 0.39 -12.82 1.18
N ALA A 24 1.46 -13.09 0.42
CA ALA A 24 2.66 -12.27 0.49
C ALA A 24 2.32 -10.83 0.06
N PRO A 25 2.81 -9.81 0.77
CA PRO A 25 2.58 -8.42 0.38
C PRO A 25 3.15 -8.19 -1.02
N THR A 26 2.34 -7.55 -1.86
CA THR A 26 2.73 -7.11 -3.19
C THR A 26 3.62 -5.86 -3.09
N PRO A 27 4.41 -5.53 -4.12
CA PRO A 27 5.12 -4.26 -4.18
C PRO A 27 4.20 -3.04 -4.01
N SER A 28 2.96 -3.12 -4.51
CA SER A 28 1.93 -2.08 -4.30
C SER A 28 1.64 -1.87 -2.81
N ASP A 29 1.50 -2.96 -2.04
CA ASP A 29 1.23 -2.89 -0.60
C ASP A 29 2.39 -2.22 0.16
N ALA A 30 3.64 -2.39 -0.30
CA ALA A 30 4.81 -1.76 0.30
C ALA A 30 4.87 -0.25 0.02
N ASP A 31 4.56 0.15 -1.21
CA ASP A 31 4.50 1.56 -1.61
C ASP A 31 3.34 2.29 -0.91
N GLU A 32 2.18 1.65 -0.78
CA GLU A 32 1.05 2.17 0.00
C GLU A 32 1.42 2.36 1.47
N ALA A 33 2.04 1.36 2.10
CA ALA A 33 2.49 1.46 3.48
C ALA A 33 3.59 2.52 3.67
N ARG A 34 4.37 2.81 2.64
CA ARG A 34 5.35 3.90 2.67
C ARG A 34 4.64 5.26 2.60
N ALA A 35 3.72 5.44 1.65
CA ALA A 35 2.95 6.68 1.51
C ALA A 35 2.17 7.01 2.80
N ASP A 36 1.57 6.01 3.43
CA ASP A 36 0.82 6.20 4.68
C ASP A 36 1.73 6.63 5.85
N ARG A 37 2.97 6.12 5.90
CA ARG A 37 3.97 6.55 6.90
C ARG A 37 4.44 7.98 6.67
N GLU A 38 4.77 8.32 5.43
CA GLU A 38 5.20 9.68 5.05
C GLU A 38 4.10 10.71 5.34
N MET A 39 2.83 10.36 5.08
CA MET A 39 1.68 11.19 5.40
C MET A 39 1.52 11.40 6.91
N ALA A 40 1.64 10.35 7.71
CA ALA A 40 1.55 10.44 9.17
C ALA A 40 2.69 11.29 9.78
N ASP A 41 3.91 11.16 9.23
CA ASP A 41 5.05 11.96 9.65
C ASP A 41 4.87 13.44 9.27
N ALA A 42 4.30 13.72 8.11
CA ALA A 42 3.97 15.09 7.69
C ALA A 42 2.89 15.74 8.57
N GLU A 43 1.83 15.02 8.90
CA GLU A 43 0.80 15.50 9.83
C GLU A 43 1.38 15.80 11.21
N ARG A 44 2.29 14.94 11.68
CA ARG A 44 3.01 15.16 12.93
C ARG A 44 3.90 16.40 12.85
N ALA A 45 4.63 16.58 11.75
CA ALA A 45 5.47 17.77 11.55
C ALA A 45 4.65 19.06 11.53
N VAL A 46 3.47 19.06 10.89
CA VAL A 46 2.54 20.20 10.90
C VAL A 46 2.06 20.49 12.32
N ALA A 47 1.62 19.47 13.06
CA ALA A 47 1.15 19.63 14.44
C ALA A 47 2.25 20.16 15.39
N GLN A 48 3.51 19.87 15.09
CA GLN A 48 4.67 20.34 15.87
C GLN A 48 5.21 21.70 15.39
N GLY A 49 4.68 22.26 14.29
CA GLY A 49 5.21 23.49 13.70
C GLY A 49 6.59 23.33 13.03
N ALA A 50 6.96 22.09 12.67
CA ALA A 50 8.25 21.73 12.07
C ALA A 50 8.14 21.42 10.56
N ALA A 51 6.93 21.41 9.99
CA ALA A 51 6.71 21.18 8.57
C ALA A 51 7.20 22.35 7.70
N SER A 52 7.68 22.03 6.49
CA SER A 52 7.89 23.05 5.46
C SER A 52 6.56 23.60 4.95
N GLU A 53 6.57 24.76 4.28
CA GLU A 53 5.37 25.36 3.71
C GLU A 53 4.69 24.44 2.68
N GLU A 54 5.48 23.76 1.84
CA GLU A 54 4.99 22.80 0.86
C GLU A 54 4.34 21.58 1.54
N GLN A 55 4.96 21.07 2.60
CA GLN A 55 4.46 19.93 3.35
C GLN A 55 3.18 20.28 4.12
N ALA A 56 3.10 21.49 4.69
CA ALA A 56 1.89 22.00 5.32
C ALA A 56 0.75 22.23 4.31
N ALA A 57 1.06 22.73 3.11
CA ALA A 57 0.08 22.89 2.04
C ALA A 57 -0.44 21.53 1.53
N LEU A 58 0.43 20.53 1.41
CA LEU A 58 0.05 19.18 1.02
C LEU A 58 -0.84 18.53 2.09
N VAL A 59 -0.46 18.62 3.38
CA VAL A 59 -1.30 18.17 4.50
C VAL A 59 -2.65 18.88 4.49
N GLY A 60 -2.68 20.19 4.27
CA GLY A 60 -3.90 20.98 4.15
C GLY A 60 -4.84 20.48 3.05
N LYS A 61 -4.31 20.15 1.87
CA LYS A 61 -5.09 19.59 0.74
C LYS A 61 -5.69 18.23 1.07
N ILE A 62 -4.96 17.36 1.79
CA ILE A 62 -5.46 16.03 2.11
C ILE A 62 -6.41 16.02 3.31
N SER A 63 -6.37 17.03 4.19
CA SER A 63 -7.31 17.11 5.34
C SER A 63 -8.78 17.20 4.92
N ASP A 64 -9.06 17.71 3.72
CA ASP A 64 -10.41 17.82 3.18
C ASP A 64 -10.94 16.51 2.54
N ALA A 65 -10.07 15.51 2.37
CA ALA A 65 -10.45 14.24 1.76
C ALA A 65 -11.32 13.41 2.72
N ARG A 66 -12.38 12.79 2.16
CA ARG A 66 -13.38 12.08 2.95
C ARG A 66 -13.02 10.64 3.25
N THR A 67 -12.04 10.11 2.53
CA THR A 67 -11.60 8.70 2.66
C THR A 67 -10.09 8.60 2.71
N HIS A 68 -9.60 7.54 3.34
CA HIS A 68 -8.16 7.27 3.41
C HIS A 68 -7.53 7.05 2.02
N GLU A 69 -8.24 6.36 1.14
CA GLU A 69 -7.81 6.15 -0.25
C GLU A 69 -7.71 7.47 -1.02
N GLU A 70 -8.63 8.40 -0.81
CA GLU A 70 -8.59 9.73 -1.42
C GLU A 70 -7.41 10.56 -0.88
N ARG A 71 -7.14 10.50 0.43
CA ARG A 71 -5.93 11.10 1.03
C ARG A 71 -4.66 10.57 0.39
N ARG A 72 -4.57 9.25 0.22
CA ARG A 72 -3.40 8.59 -0.38
C ARG A 72 -3.18 8.98 -1.83
N ARG A 73 -4.25 9.05 -2.63
CA ARG A 73 -4.17 9.50 -4.04
C ARG A 73 -3.69 10.94 -4.15
N LEU A 74 -4.20 11.82 -3.31
CA LEU A 74 -3.78 13.23 -3.27
C LEU A 74 -2.32 13.36 -2.80
N TRP A 75 -1.90 12.54 -1.84
CA TRP A 75 -0.51 12.49 -1.37
C TRP A 75 0.44 12.04 -2.48
N ILE A 76 0.19 10.89 -3.10
CA ILE A 76 1.02 10.35 -4.19
C ILE A 76 1.03 11.31 -5.39
N GLY A 77 -0.12 11.87 -5.77
CA GLY A 77 -0.23 12.84 -6.86
C GLY A 77 0.47 14.18 -6.56
N GLY A 78 0.45 14.60 -5.30
CA GLY A 78 1.12 15.83 -4.84
C GLY A 78 2.64 15.71 -4.73
N LEU A 79 3.18 14.51 -4.56
CA LEU A 79 4.63 14.24 -4.58
C LEU A 79 5.23 14.23 -5.99
N ALA A 80 4.40 14.06 -7.02
CA ALA A 80 4.83 13.95 -8.42
C ALA A 80 4.78 15.27 -9.22
N SER A 81 4.27 16.34 -8.61
CA SER A 81 4.15 17.69 -9.21
C SER A 81 5.27 18.60 -8.74
#